data_AF-A0A8T3M6A1-F1
#
_entry.id   AF-A0A8T3M6A1-F1
#
_cell.length_a   1.000
_cell.length_b   1.000
_cell.length_c   1.000
_cell.angle_alpha   90.00
_cell.angle_beta   90.00
_cell.angle_gamma   90.00
#
_symmetry.space_group_name_H-M   'P 1'
#
loop_
_entity.id
_entity.type
_entity.pdbx_description
1 polymer ?
#
loop_
_entity_poly.entity_id
_entity_poly.type
_entity_poly.pdbx_seq_one_letter_code
_entity_poly.pdbx_strand_id
1 'polypeptide(L)'
;MISLPDEAHGALAVGWATVELERAARELSHLLVPGSAFTDAPSSAILGARCRVGPAGEHTGLRIVLLEPETEGRLAATLARRGEGWSAMWEASGVVSEPPGPVTAPPRPAVSARRPGPLGRERLVPGAGPAAPHRLLVDVPSQT
;
A
#
# COMPACT_ATOMS: atom_id res chain seq x y z
N MET A 1 7.01 -9.87 -17.75
CA MET A 1 6.17 -8.65 -17.80
C MET A 1 5.58 -8.50 -16.41
N ILE A 2 5.79 -7.36 -15.73
CA ILE A 2 5.22 -7.11 -14.39
C ILE A 2 3.74 -6.79 -14.56
N SER A 3 2.89 -7.43 -13.76
CA SER A 3 1.44 -7.21 -13.70
C SER A 3 1.03 -6.80 -12.29
N LEU A 4 -0.15 -6.15 -12.18
CA LEU A 4 -0.78 -5.89 -10.88
C LEU A 4 -1.10 -7.21 -10.16
N PRO A 5 -1.04 -7.24 -8.81
CA PRO A 5 -1.37 -8.46 -8.06
C PRO A 5 -2.88 -8.73 -8.08
N ASP A 6 -3.27 -10.01 -8.23
CA ASP A 6 -4.69 -10.43 -8.28
C ASP A 6 -5.47 -10.06 -7.01
N GLU A 7 -4.78 -10.00 -5.87
CA GLU A 7 -5.32 -9.62 -4.56
C GLU A 7 -5.63 -8.11 -4.42
N ALA A 8 -5.39 -7.30 -5.46
CA ALA A 8 -5.71 -5.86 -5.45
C ALA A 8 -7.21 -5.55 -5.43
N HIS A 9 -8.10 -6.54 -5.55
CA HIS A 9 -9.54 -6.34 -5.49
C HIS A 9 -9.98 -5.70 -4.16
N GLY A 10 -10.57 -4.51 -4.23
CA GLY A 10 -10.99 -3.74 -3.05
C GLY A 10 -9.88 -2.90 -2.39
N ALA A 11 -8.64 -2.99 -2.88
CA ALA A 11 -7.57 -2.11 -2.45
C ALA A 11 -7.68 -0.73 -3.11
N LEU A 12 -7.34 0.31 -2.36
CA LEU A 12 -7.14 1.67 -2.87
C LEU A 12 -5.80 1.78 -3.61
N ALA A 13 -4.80 1.02 -3.17
CA ALA A 13 -3.49 1.00 -3.80
C ALA A 13 -2.69 -0.27 -3.48
N VAL A 14 -1.70 -0.54 -4.32
CA VAL A 14 -0.67 -1.57 -4.13
C VAL A 14 0.73 -0.96 -4.15
N GLY A 15 1.63 -1.51 -3.35
CA GLY A 15 2.97 -0.97 -3.11
C GLY A 15 4.07 -1.83 -3.71
N TRP A 16 4.90 -1.24 -4.56
CA TRP A 16 6.10 -1.85 -5.11
C TRP A 16 7.33 -1.42 -4.31
N ALA A 17 7.98 -2.37 -3.61
CA ALA A 17 9.25 -2.15 -2.96
C ALA A 17 10.38 -2.11 -4.00
N THR A 18 11.22 -1.09 -3.93
CA THR A 18 12.40 -0.93 -4.77
C THR A 18 13.55 -0.31 -3.99
N VAL A 19 14.78 -0.47 -4.48
CA VAL A 19 15.96 0.25 -4.00
C VAL A 19 16.19 1.58 -4.73
N GLU A 20 15.44 1.86 -5.81
CA GLU A 20 15.64 3.06 -6.62
C GLU A 20 14.33 3.47 -7.33
N LEU A 21 13.78 4.63 -6.95
CA LEU A 21 12.46 5.10 -7.40
C LEU A 21 12.39 5.45 -8.89
N GLU A 22 13.41 6.10 -9.46
CA GLU A 22 13.41 6.59 -10.84
C GLU A 22 13.37 5.43 -11.86
N ARG A 23 14.16 4.39 -11.65
CA ARG A 23 14.19 3.13 -12.39
C ARG A 23 12.85 2.43 -12.26
N ALA A 24 12.35 2.23 -11.03
CA ALA A 24 11.06 1.59 -10.83
C ALA A 24 9.93 2.37 -11.53
N ALA A 25 9.96 3.71 -11.48
CA ALA A 25 8.98 4.55 -12.16
C ALA A 25 9.00 4.36 -13.69
N ARG A 26 10.18 4.23 -14.30
CA ARG A 26 10.29 3.92 -15.74
C ARG A 26 9.78 2.51 -16.04
N GLU A 27 10.23 1.52 -15.27
CA GLU A 27 9.91 0.09 -15.48
C GLU A 27 8.43 -0.24 -15.25
N LEU A 28 7.73 0.47 -14.37
CA LEU A 28 6.31 0.26 -14.07
C LEU A 28 5.38 1.27 -14.77
N SER A 29 5.92 2.21 -15.56
CA SER A 29 5.12 3.25 -16.22
C SER A 29 4.03 2.68 -17.14
N HIS A 30 4.25 1.50 -17.72
CA HIS A 30 3.27 0.81 -18.57
C HIS A 30 2.03 0.31 -17.81
N LEU A 31 2.07 0.28 -16.47
CA LEU A 31 0.93 -0.09 -15.62
C LEU A 31 0.04 1.09 -15.28
N LEU A 32 0.49 2.31 -15.56
CA LEU A 32 -0.26 3.52 -15.27
C LEU A 32 -1.34 3.77 -16.32
N VAL A 33 -2.34 4.57 -15.94
CA VAL A 33 -3.32 5.11 -16.88
C VAL A 33 -2.57 5.87 -18.01
N PRO A 34 -2.95 5.69 -19.30
CA PRO A 34 -2.27 6.37 -20.39
C PRO A 34 -2.15 7.89 -20.19
N GLY A 35 -0.95 8.43 -20.41
CA GLY A 35 -0.67 9.86 -20.25
C GLY A 35 -0.43 10.32 -18.79
N SER A 36 -0.46 9.42 -17.82
CA SER A 36 -0.12 9.72 -16.43
C SER A 36 1.31 9.30 -16.08
N ALA A 37 1.81 9.77 -14.94
CA ALA A 37 3.15 9.50 -14.45
C ALA A 37 3.14 9.32 -12.92
N PHE A 38 4.19 8.70 -12.40
CA PHE A 38 4.46 8.70 -10.97
C PHE A 38 4.85 10.11 -10.51
N THR A 39 4.23 10.58 -9.44
CA THR A 39 4.55 11.86 -8.80
C THR A 39 4.99 11.64 -7.36
N ASP A 40 5.78 12.57 -6.83
CA ASP A 40 6.20 12.53 -5.42
C ASP A 40 4.99 12.57 -4.49
N ALA A 41 5.03 11.76 -3.45
CA ALA A 41 4.00 11.66 -2.42
C ALA A 41 4.64 11.69 -1.03
N PRO A 42 3.87 11.98 0.04
CA PRO A 42 4.39 11.89 1.40
C PRO A 42 4.99 10.51 1.71
N SER A 43 6.12 10.48 2.41
CA SER A 43 6.73 9.23 2.89
C SER A 43 5.77 8.43 3.77
N SER A 44 5.81 7.10 3.65
CA SER A 44 5.17 6.20 4.61
C SER A 44 6.03 6.10 5.86
N ALA A 45 5.59 6.75 6.95
CA ALA A 45 6.28 6.67 8.22
C ALA A 45 6.18 5.28 8.86
N ILE A 46 5.14 4.49 8.54
CA ILE A 46 4.98 3.12 9.04
C ILE A 46 5.96 2.17 8.37
N LEU A 47 6.10 2.28 7.05
CA LEU A 47 6.99 1.41 6.29
C LEU A 47 8.45 1.89 6.34
N GLY A 48 8.67 3.17 6.66
CA GLY A 48 9.98 3.81 6.64
C GLY A 48 10.45 4.09 5.22
N ALA A 49 9.55 4.59 4.37
CA ALA A 49 9.73 4.61 2.92
C ALA A 49 9.42 5.99 2.32
N ARG A 50 10.29 6.45 1.41
CA ARG A 50 9.98 7.53 0.47
C ARG A 50 9.04 6.99 -0.60
N CYS A 51 8.09 7.82 -1.04
CA CYS A 51 6.99 7.37 -1.88
C CYS A 51 6.86 8.18 -3.18
N ARG A 52 6.48 7.48 -4.25
CA ARG A 52 5.83 8.06 -5.43
C ARG A 52 4.53 7.34 -5.74
N VAL A 53 3.55 8.03 -6.30
CA VAL A 53 2.22 7.47 -6.58
C VAL A 53 1.82 7.76 -8.01
N GLY A 54 1.17 6.78 -8.66
CA GLY A 54 0.56 6.95 -9.97
C GLY A 54 -0.78 6.20 -10.07
N PRO A 55 -1.76 6.69 -10.84
CA PRO A 55 -3.02 5.99 -11.05
C PRO A 55 -2.80 4.78 -11.97
N ALA A 56 -3.35 3.63 -11.59
CA ALA A 56 -3.21 2.38 -12.33
C ALA A 56 -4.58 1.81 -12.70
N GLY A 57 -4.66 1.08 -13.82
CA GLY A 57 -5.89 0.48 -14.31
C GLY A 57 -6.96 1.51 -14.67
N GLU A 58 -7.22 1.66 -15.97
CA GLU A 58 -8.24 2.59 -16.47
C GLU A 58 -9.59 2.36 -15.76
N HIS A 59 -10.19 3.42 -15.22
CA HIS A 59 -11.47 3.40 -14.48
C HIS A 59 -11.55 2.57 -13.19
N THR A 60 -10.43 2.07 -12.64
CA THR A 60 -10.46 1.27 -11.40
C THR A 60 -10.37 2.11 -10.12
N GLY A 61 -9.81 3.32 -10.21
CA GLY A 61 -9.46 4.14 -9.04
C GLY A 61 -8.25 3.61 -8.24
N LEU A 62 -7.65 2.50 -8.67
CA LEU A 62 -6.47 1.90 -8.05
C LEU A 62 -5.24 2.77 -8.28
N ARG A 63 -4.32 2.76 -7.31
CA ARG A 63 -3.03 3.43 -7.43
C ARG A 63 -1.87 2.46 -7.24
N ILE A 64 -0.75 2.73 -7.88
CA ILE A 64 0.53 2.11 -7.56
C ILE A 64 1.33 3.09 -6.71
N VAL A 65 1.86 2.61 -5.60
CA VAL A 65 2.82 3.33 -4.75
C VAL A 65 4.19 2.71 -4.93
N LEU A 66 5.18 3.48 -5.39
CA LEU A 66 6.58 3.08 -5.36
C LEU A 66 7.15 3.39 -3.98
N LEU A 67 7.94 2.46 -3.45
CA LEU A 67 8.43 2.49 -2.08
C LEU A 67 9.95 2.26 -2.09
N GLU A 68 10.72 3.28 -1.73
CA GLU A 68 12.17 3.18 -1.51
C GLU A 68 12.48 3.41 -0.02
N PRO A 69 13.32 2.58 0.61
CA PRO A 69 13.65 2.76 2.03
C PRO A 69 14.32 4.11 2.28
N GLU A 70 13.74 4.86 3.22
CA GLU A 70 14.32 6.10 3.75
C GLU A 70 14.97 5.86 5.13
N THR A 71 14.63 4.74 5.78
CA THR A 71 15.09 4.36 7.11
C THR A 71 15.34 2.86 7.22
N GLU A 72 16.04 2.41 8.26
CA GLU A 72 16.21 0.99 8.64
C GLU A 72 14.91 0.40 9.23
N GLY A 73 13.82 0.50 8.47
CA GLY A 73 12.47 0.15 8.89
C GLY A 73 11.93 -1.15 8.28
N ARG A 74 10.59 -1.25 8.24
CA ARG A 74 9.88 -2.43 7.73
C ARG A 74 10.20 -2.70 6.26
N LEU A 75 10.28 -1.64 5.45
CA LEU A 75 10.56 -1.79 4.02
C LEU A 75 11.97 -2.29 3.76
N ALA A 76 12.99 -1.73 4.42
CA ALA A 76 14.36 -2.20 4.33
C ALA A 76 14.46 -3.69 4.69
N ALA A 77 13.80 -4.10 5.77
CA ALA A 77 13.73 -5.49 6.18
C ALA A 77 12.99 -6.39 5.17
N THR A 78 11.95 -5.88 4.48
CA THR A 78 11.27 -6.61 3.40
C THR A 78 12.18 -6.82 2.20
N LEU A 79 12.85 -5.76 1.72
CA LEU A 79 13.79 -5.85 0.60
C LEU A 79 14.94 -6.82 0.91
N ALA A 80 15.50 -6.77 2.12
CA ALA A 80 16.56 -7.69 2.53
C ALA A 80 16.13 -9.16 2.50
N ARG A 81 14.84 -9.46 2.75
CA ARG A 81 14.32 -10.83 2.77
C ARG A 81 13.82 -11.33 1.42
N ARG A 82 13.28 -10.45 0.59
CA ARG A 82 12.50 -10.83 -0.59
C ARG A 82 12.95 -10.17 -1.90
N GLY A 83 13.85 -9.20 -1.82
CA GLY A 83 14.16 -8.34 -2.95
C GLY A 83 13.02 -7.39 -3.29
N GLU A 84 13.10 -6.81 -4.49
CA GLU A 84 12.10 -5.89 -5.03
C GLU A 84 10.80 -6.60 -5.41
N GLY A 85 9.68 -5.87 -5.36
CA GLY A 85 8.39 -6.40 -5.77
C GLY A 85 7.19 -5.89 -4.97
N TRP A 86 6.02 -6.45 -5.26
CA TRP A 86 4.78 -6.16 -4.53
C TRP A 86 4.92 -6.51 -3.05
N SER A 87 4.71 -5.52 -2.18
CA SER A 87 5.04 -5.63 -0.75
C SER A 87 4.08 -4.94 0.19
N ALA A 88 3.14 -4.12 -0.31
CA ALA A 88 2.15 -3.44 0.52
C ALA A 88 0.80 -3.29 -0.20
N MET A 89 -0.26 -3.15 0.59
CA MET A 89 -1.62 -2.88 0.12
C MET A 89 -2.28 -1.86 1.04
N TRP A 90 -3.00 -0.91 0.46
CA TRP A 90 -3.80 0.07 1.19
C TRP A 90 -5.30 -0.16 0.95
N GLU A 91 -6.07 -0.18 2.03
CA GLU A 91 -7.52 -0.41 2.04
C GLU A 91 -8.21 0.73 2.80
N ALA A 92 -9.47 1.03 2.45
CA ALA A 92 -10.25 2.03 3.18
C ALA A 92 -10.62 1.53 4.58
N SER A 93 -10.43 2.37 5.61
CA SER A 93 -10.72 2.06 7.03
C SER A 93 -12.20 1.69 7.33
N GLY A 94 -13.12 1.85 6.37
CA GLY A 94 -14.54 1.51 6.51
C GLY A 94 -14.98 0.21 5.83
N VAL A 95 -14.08 -0.48 5.12
CA VAL A 95 -14.38 -1.70 4.34
C VAL A 95 -13.82 -2.94 5.04
N VAL A 96 -13.96 -3.01 6.37
CA VAL A 96 -13.83 -4.30 7.06
C VAL A 96 -15.19 -4.95 6.99
N SER A 97 -15.42 -5.76 5.96
CA SER A 97 -16.63 -6.59 5.85
C SER A 97 -16.62 -7.61 7.00
N GLU A 98 -17.26 -7.28 8.12
CA GLU A 98 -17.65 -8.29 9.09
C GLU A 98 -18.82 -9.10 8.51
N PRO A 99 -18.77 -10.44 8.53
CA PRO A 99 -19.93 -11.24 8.13
C PRO A 99 -21.09 -11.00 9.12
N PRO A 100 -22.34 -10.88 8.66
CA PRO A 100 -23.49 -10.69 9.53
C PRO A 100 -23.78 -12.00 10.29
N GLY A 101 -23.30 -12.08 11.54
CA GLY A 101 -23.55 -13.18 12.48
C GLY A 101 -23.72 -12.65 13.91
N PRO A 102 -24.34 -13.43 14.82
CA PRO A 102 -24.68 -12.96 16.15
C PRO A 102 -23.43 -12.57 16.96
N VAL A 103 -23.52 -11.40 17.60
CA VAL A 103 -22.41 -10.59 18.10
C VAL A 103 -21.83 -11.18 19.39
N THR A 104 -20.77 -11.98 19.25
CA THR A 104 -19.62 -11.87 20.16
C THR A 104 -18.57 -11.17 19.32
N ALA A 105 -18.50 -9.83 19.40
CA ALA A 105 -17.55 -9.08 18.58
C ALA A 105 -16.16 -9.65 18.82
N PRO A 106 -15.49 -10.25 17.82
CA PRO A 106 -14.10 -10.64 18.00
C PRO A 106 -13.31 -9.38 18.38
N PRO A 107 -12.24 -9.49 19.19
CA PRO A 107 -11.44 -8.33 19.52
C PRO A 107 -11.03 -7.65 18.21
N ARG A 108 -11.36 -6.35 18.07
CA ARG A 108 -10.97 -5.58 16.89
C ARG A 108 -9.49 -5.87 16.62
N PRO A 109 -9.10 -6.21 15.37
CA PRO A 109 -7.70 -6.50 15.08
C PRO A 109 -6.87 -5.32 15.58
N ALA A 110 -5.86 -5.61 16.39
CA ALA A 110 -5.05 -4.58 17.02
C ALA A 110 -4.29 -3.83 15.94
N VAL A 111 -4.76 -2.65 15.54
CA VAL A 111 -4.09 -1.81 14.53
C VAL A 111 -3.03 -0.92 15.19
N SER A 112 -2.00 -0.54 14.44
CA SER A 112 -0.99 0.39 14.95
C SER A 112 -1.57 1.78 15.25
N ALA A 113 -0.77 2.59 15.95
CA ALA A 113 -0.99 4.02 16.01
C ALA A 113 -1.03 4.62 14.59
N ARG A 114 -1.87 5.65 14.43
CA ARG A 114 -2.06 6.40 13.19
C ARG A 114 -0.79 7.19 12.86
N ARG A 115 -0.32 7.11 11.62
CA ARG A 115 0.87 7.82 11.13
C ARG A 115 0.63 8.43 9.74
N PRO A 116 1.42 9.43 9.31
CA PRO A 116 1.37 9.93 7.93
C PRO A 116 1.79 8.86 6.91
N GLY A 117 1.24 8.95 5.69
CA GLY A 117 1.56 8.09 4.57
C GLY A 117 1.13 8.66 3.21
N PRO A 118 1.42 7.93 2.10
CA PRO A 118 1.31 8.44 0.73
C PRO A 118 -0.14 8.69 0.27
N LEU A 119 -1.12 8.08 0.93
CA LEU A 119 -2.56 8.23 0.61
C LEU A 119 -3.32 8.98 1.71
N GLY A 120 -2.60 9.61 2.64
CA GLY A 120 -3.17 10.21 3.84
C GLY A 120 -2.69 9.47 5.09
N ARG A 121 -3.44 9.60 6.18
CA ARG A 121 -3.08 8.94 7.43
C ARG A 121 -3.40 7.46 7.36
N GLU A 122 -2.45 6.64 7.83
CA GLU A 122 -2.48 5.19 7.72
C GLU A 122 -2.25 4.49 9.06
N ARG A 123 -2.68 3.23 9.14
CA ARG A 123 -2.45 2.30 10.25
C ARG A 123 -2.06 0.94 9.71
N LEU A 124 -1.10 0.29 10.34
CA LEU A 124 -0.72 -1.09 10.02
C LEU A 124 -1.74 -2.06 10.63
N VAL A 125 -2.16 -3.04 9.84
CA VAL A 125 -2.84 -4.25 10.32
C VAL A 125 -1.75 -5.30 10.59
N PRO A 126 -1.43 -5.62 11.86
CA PRO A 126 -0.47 -6.65 12.21
C PRO A 126 -1.01 -8.05 11.90
N GLY A 127 -0.11 -9.03 11.84
CA GLY A 127 -0.51 -10.44 11.76
C GLY A 127 -0.58 -11.02 10.35
N ALA A 128 -0.21 -10.26 9.32
CA ALA A 128 0.13 -10.86 8.03
C ALA A 128 1.36 -11.77 8.20
N GLY A 129 1.32 -12.97 7.62
CA GLY A 129 2.45 -13.91 7.68
C GLY A 129 3.75 -13.29 7.16
N PRO A 130 4.92 -13.85 7.50
CA PRO A 130 6.23 -13.25 7.17
C PRO A 130 6.52 -13.15 5.67
N ALA A 131 5.69 -13.77 4.81
CA ALA A 131 5.73 -13.72 3.34
C ALA A 131 4.60 -12.87 2.71
N ALA A 132 3.63 -12.38 3.50
CA ALA A 132 2.51 -11.60 2.99
C ALA A 132 2.90 -10.11 2.79
N PRO A 133 2.19 -9.36 1.92
CA PRO A 133 2.28 -7.91 1.84
C PRO A 133 1.89 -7.22 3.16
N HIS A 134 2.48 -6.07 3.44
CA HIS A 134 2.07 -5.19 4.53
C HIS A 134 0.68 -4.62 4.24
N ARG A 135 -0.29 -4.84 5.13
CA ARG A 135 -1.65 -4.28 4.98
C ARG A 135 -1.81 -2.99 5.78
N LEU A 136 -2.26 -1.94 5.11
CA LEU A 136 -2.43 -0.60 5.66
C LEU A 136 -3.88 -0.15 5.50
N LEU A 137 -4.48 0.34 6.57
CA LEU A 137 -5.78 1.01 6.53
C LEU A 137 -5.56 2.50 6.37
N VAL A 138 -6.22 3.11 5.38
CA VAL A 138 -6.23 4.55 5.14
C VAL A 138 -7.56 5.12 5.57
N ASP A 139 -7.51 6.23 6.28
CA ASP A 139 -8.71 6.98 6.57
C ASP A 139 -9.11 7.75 5.31
N VAL A 140 -10.13 7.24 4.62
CA VAL A 140 -10.81 8.00 3.58
C VAL A 140 -11.70 9.05 4.26
N PRO A 141 -11.68 10.32 3.82
CA PRO A 141 -12.63 11.30 4.33
C PRO A 141 -14.04 10.79 4.02
N SER A 142 -14.88 10.67 5.06
CA SER A 142 -16.30 10.44 4.89
C SER A 142 -16.83 11.59 4.02
N GLN A 143 -17.28 11.28 2.81
CA GLN A 143 -17.99 12.26 1.99
C GLN A 143 -19.16 12.78 2.84
N THR A 144 -19.12 14.07 3.17
CA THR A 144 -20.16 14.78 3.93
C THR A 144 -21.17 15.34 2.95
#